data_AF-A0A0C9XHD0-F1
#
_entry.id   AF-A0A0C9XHD0-F1
#
_cell.length_a   1.000
_cell.length_b   1.000
_cell.length_c   1.000
_cell.angle_alpha   90.00
_cell.angle_beta   90.00
_cell.angle_gamma   90.00
#
_symmetry.space_group_name_H-M   'P 1'
#
loop_
_entity.id
_entity.type
_entity.pdbx_description
1 polymer ?
#
loop_
_entity_poly.entity_id
_entity_poly.type
_entity_poly.pdbx_seq_one_letter_code
_entity_poly.pdbx_strand_id
1 'polypeptide(L)'
;GSDIIVATDGNFSQRHRKDAGDCPEFYTPEYFLTKEHVDSVGHRIVAARGKPPKARKPAKVPDEAVNDCEEGHDSGSGSTVKTNMDHYDDGGVMALVCRHNVPLFLANIDTPGEQQKYAVSLIEHLFTHLPPTATVTVLYDVGCVLDRSLNLYDILPVSITSRLDFGTSAMHTYVHQWSCQIVYNPRIRKGPGLSDGEGVERFWSRLRKMIGVTWVSAVCCIFIKSFPNAESVSSAAEESGCWTDKPAQ
;
A
#
# COMPACT_ATOMS: atom_id res chain seq x y z
N GLY A 1 10.11 17.40 13.02
CA GLY A 1 9.36 16.16 12.76
C GLY A 1 8.52 16.40 11.53
N SER A 2 8.11 15.35 10.83
CA SER A 2 7.27 15.51 9.65
C SER A 2 5.88 15.98 10.07
N ASP A 3 5.25 16.83 9.26
CA ASP A 3 3.90 17.34 9.53
C ASP A 3 2.87 16.20 9.49
N ILE A 4 3.09 15.24 8.59
CA ILE A 4 2.20 14.13 8.33
C ILE A 4 2.97 12.82 8.39
N ILE A 5 2.37 11.83 9.06
CA ILE A 5 2.89 10.46 9.14
C ILE A 5 1.78 9.52 8.70
N VAL A 6 2.09 8.71 7.70
CA VAL A 6 1.21 7.69 7.13
C VAL A 6 1.94 6.37 7.08
N ALA A 7 1.20 5.27 7.04
CA ALA A 7 1.74 3.95 6.83
C ALA A 7 1.10 3.33 5.58
N THR A 8 1.85 2.53 4.83
CA THR A 8 1.37 1.84 3.64
C THR A 8 1.82 0.39 3.64
N ASP A 9 0.92 -0.52 3.29
CA ASP A 9 1.20 -1.95 3.12
C ASP A 9 0.08 -2.62 2.29
N GLY A 10 0.38 -3.76 1.67
CA GLY A 10 -0.52 -4.54 0.84
C GLY A 10 -0.95 -5.85 1.49
N ASN A 11 -2.26 -6.09 1.54
CA ASN A 11 -2.84 -7.32 2.04
C ASN A 11 -3.29 -8.24 0.90
N PHE A 12 -2.58 -9.36 0.75
CA PHE A 12 -2.82 -10.37 -0.26
C PHE A 12 -3.84 -11.44 0.18
N SER A 13 -4.50 -11.30 1.33
CA SER A 13 -5.62 -12.18 1.71
C SER A 13 -6.95 -11.63 1.20
N GLN A 14 -7.04 -10.32 0.96
CA GLN A 14 -8.23 -9.67 0.39
C GLN A 14 -8.23 -9.84 -1.13
N ARG A 15 -8.74 -10.98 -1.63
CA ARG A 15 -8.73 -11.34 -3.05
C ARG A 15 -10.16 -11.38 -3.60
N HIS A 16 -10.31 -11.19 -4.91
CA HIS A 16 -11.57 -11.39 -5.63
C HIS A 16 -11.42 -12.47 -6.70
N ARG A 17 -12.39 -13.39 -6.78
CA ARG A 17 -12.37 -14.50 -7.74
C ARG A 17 -13.03 -14.07 -9.05
N LYS A 18 -12.38 -14.35 -10.17
CA LYS A 18 -12.94 -14.08 -11.50
C LYS A 18 -14.32 -14.72 -11.71
N ASP A 19 -14.50 -15.93 -11.19
CA ASP A 19 -15.73 -16.70 -11.36
C ASP A 19 -16.90 -16.18 -10.52
N ALA A 20 -16.66 -15.25 -9.58
CA ALA A 20 -17.72 -14.64 -8.77
C ALA A 20 -18.56 -13.61 -9.56
N GLY A 21 -18.04 -13.14 -10.70
CA GLY A 21 -18.68 -12.13 -11.54
C GLY A 21 -18.62 -10.71 -10.95
N ASP A 22 -19.17 -9.75 -11.69
CA ASP A 22 -19.21 -8.34 -11.27
C ASP A 22 -20.54 -7.99 -10.59
N CYS A 23 -20.47 -7.06 -9.64
CA CYS A 23 -21.60 -6.58 -8.89
C CYS A 23 -22.37 -5.59 -9.75
N PRO A 24 -23.72 -5.62 -9.72
CA PRO A 24 -24.52 -4.53 -10.28
C PRO A 24 -24.05 -3.18 -9.72
N GLU A 25 -24.02 -2.15 -10.56
CA GLU A 25 -23.60 -0.81 -10.14
C GLU A 25 -24.53 -0.29 -9.02
N PHE A 26 -24.02 -0.22 -7.80
CA PHE A 26 -24.80 0.24 -6.64
C PHE A 26 -24.06 1.25 -5.76
N TYR A 27 -22.72 1.32 -5.87
CA TYR A 27 -21.89 2.23 -5.10
C TYR A 27 -20.59 2.51 -5.85
N THR A 28 -20.18 3.78 -5.85
CA THR A 28 -18.88 4.20 -6.37
C THR A 28 -17.89 4.31 -5.21
N PRO A 29 -16.82 3.50 -5.18
CA PRO A 29 -15.83 3.55 -4.11
C PRO A 29 -15.12 4.91 -4.03
N GLU A 30 -15.27 5.62 -2.91
CA GLU A 30 -14.65 6.94 -2.72
C GLU A 30 -13.17 6.88 -2.32
N TYR A 31 -12.74 5.79 -1.68
CA TYR A 31 -11.37 5.66 -1.16
C TYR A 31 -10.42 4.91 -2.09
N PHE A 32 -10.94 4.23 -3.12
CA PHE A 32 -10.11 3.47 -4.06
C PHE A 32 -9.61 4.37 -5.18
N LEU A 33 -8.31 4.29 -5.45
CA LEU A 33 -7.74 4.87 -6.66
C LEU A 33 -8.18 4.04 -7.86
N THR A 34 -8.52 4.74 -8.94
CA THR A 34 -8.88 4.13 -10.23
C THR A 34 -7.72 3.30 -10.78
N LYS A 35 -8.02 2.17 -11.42
CA LYS A 35 -7.03 1.31 -12.06
C LYS A 35 -6.17 2.07 -13.07
N GLU A 36 -6.79 2.96 -13.86
CA GLU A 36 -6.13 3.76 -14.89
C GLU A 36 -5.03 4.64 -14.29
N HIS A 37 -5.30 5.25 -13.13
CA HIS A 37 -4.31 6.04 -12.40
C HIS A 37 -3.14 5.16 -11.96
N VAL A 38 -3.41 4.03 -11.30
CA VAL A 38 -2.37 3.11 -10.81
C VAL A 38 -1.50 2.55 -11.94
N ASP A 39 -2.12 2.20 -13.08
CA ASP A 39 -1.40 1.71 -14.26
C ASP A 39 -0.56 2.80 -14.93
N SER A 40 -1.05 4.04 -14.97
CA SER A 40 -0.26 5.18 -15.47
C SER A 40 1.02 5.38 -14.65
N VAL A 41 0.93 5.21 -13.32
CA VAL A 41 2.09 5.25 -12.41
C VAL A 41 3.02 4.08 -12.69
N GLY A 42 2.49 2.87 -12.90
CA GLY A 42 3.27 1.70 -13.28
C GLY A 42 4.07 1.91 -14.57
N HIS A 43 3.41 2.38 -15.63
CA HIS A 43 4.08 2.71 -16.90
C HIS A 43 5.18 3.76 -16.72
N ARG A 44 4.94 4.79 -15.89
CA ARG A 44 5.94 5.81 -15.57
C ARG A 44 7.15 5.22 -14.84
N ILE A 45 6.95 4.32 -13.88
CA ILE A 45 8.05 3.66 -13.16
C ILE A 45 8.90 2.83 -14.13
N VAL A 46 8.27 2.02 -14.98
CA VAL A 46 8.96 1.22 -16.00
C VAL A 46 9.76 2.12 -16.95
N ALA A 47 9.14 3.20 -17.44
CA ALA A 47 9.81 4.16 -18.32
C ALA A 47 10.99 4.89 -17.63
N ALA A 48 10.87 5.20 -16.33
CA ALA A 48 11.94 5.81 -15.55
C ALA A 48 13.11 4.86 -15.34
N ARG A 49 12.84 3.58 -15.06
CA ARG A 49 13.85 2.51 -14.89
C ARG A 49 14.53 2.10 -16.20
N GLY A 50 13.90 2.35 -17.34
CA GLY A 50 14.52 2.18 -18.67
C GLY A 50 15.60 3.21 -19.00
N LYS A 51 15.75 4.27 -18.19
CA LYS A 51 16.80 5.29 -18.32
C LYS A 51 17.97 4.97 -17.38
N PRO A 52 19.19 5.45 -17.68
CA PRO A 52 20.32 5.28 -16.77
C PRO A 52 20.01 5.93 -15.41
N PRO A 53 20.44 5.30 -14.29
CA PRO A 53 20.23 5.85 -12.97
C PRO A 53 20.94 7.21 -12.81
N LYS A 54 20.36 8.08 -12.00
CA LYS A 54 20.93 9.40 -11.67
C LYS A 54 22.28 9.28 -10.98
N ALA A 55 23.07 10.35 -11.08
CA ALA A 55 24.21 10.55 -10.19
C ALA A 55 23.73 10.53 -8.73
N ARG A 56 24.24 9.55 -7.97
CA ARG A 56 23.65 9.21 -6.68
C ARG A 56 24.06 10.21 -5.60
N LYS A 57 23.08 10.66 -4.82
CA LYS A 57 23.35 11.26 -3.50
C LYS A 57 24.02 10.22 -2.59
N PRO A 58 24.79 10.63 -1.57
CA PRO A 58 25.33 9.69 -0.59
C PRO A 58 24.22 8.77 -0.06
N ALA A 59 24.41 7.46 -0.22
CA ALA A 59 23.43 6.48 0.22
C ALA A 59 23.26 6.56 1.74
N LYS A 60 22.02 6.51 2.23
CA LYS A 60 21.76 6.50 3.67
C LYS A 60 22.30 5.21 4.35
N VAL A 61 22.35 4.12 3.57
CA VAL A 61 22.82 2.79 3.96
C VAL A 61 23.60 2.17 2.79
N PRO A 62 24.48 1.18 3.04
CA PRO A 62 25.16 0.43 1.98
C PRO A 62 24.17 -0.23 1.00
N ASP A 63 24.55 -0.37 -0.27
CA ASP A 63 23.67 -0.96 -1.28
C ASP A 63 23.39 -2.42 -1.05
N GLU A 64 24.40 -3.13 -0.60
CA GLU A 64 24.35 -4.55 -0.26
C GLU A 64 23.26 -4.77 0.79
N ALA A 65 23.17 -3.89 1.77
CA ALA A 65 22.14 -3.97 2.79
C ALA A 65 20.72 -3.79 2.22
N VAL A 66 20.54 -2.90 1.24
CA VAL A 66 19.23 -2.70 0.60
C VAL A 66 18.92 -3.82 -0.39
N ASN A 67 19.92 -4.38 -1.08
CA ASN A 67 19.75 -5.57 -1.93
C ASN A 67 19.27 -6.75 -1.09
N ASP A 68 19.91 -7.04 0.03
CA ASP A 68 19.50 -8.12 0.93
C ASP A 68 18.08 -7.89 1.48
N CYS A 69 17.70 -6.62 1.75
CA CYS A 69 16.33 -6.28 2.14
C CYS A 69 15.34 -6.50 0.98
N GLU A 70 15.71 -6.16 -0.25
CA GLU A 70 14.85 -6.34 -1.42
C GLU A 70 14.64 -7.83 -1.73
N GLU A 71 15.69 -8.64 -1.59
CA GLU A 71 15.64 -10.10 -1.78
C GLU A 71 14.90 -10.80 -0.63
N GLY A 72 15.10 -10.36 0.61
CA GLY A 72 14.47 -10.95 1.80
C GLY A 72 12.98 -10.63 1.95
N HIS A 73 12.48 -9.58 1.29
CA HIS A 73 11.07 -9.22 1.32
C HIS A 73 10.39 -9.56 -0.01
N ASP A 74 9.49 -10.55 0.02
CA ASP A 74 8.64 -10.92 -1.14
C ASP A 74 7.83 -9.73 -1.69
N SER A 75 7.61 -8.67 -0.91
CA SER A 75 6.91 -7.44 -1.32
C SER A 75 7.76 -6.49 -2.16
N GLY A 76 9.09 -6.57 -2.08
CA GLY A 76 10.02 -5.60 -2.67
C GLY A 76 10.52 -5.99 -4.05
N SER A 77 10.72 -7.29 -4.29
CA SER A 77 11.40 -7.81 -5.47
C SER A 77 10.59 -7.71 -6.78
N GLY A 78 9.28 -7.46 -6.73
CA GLY A 78 8.40 -7.40 -7.90
C GLY A 78 8.31 -8.70 -8.72
N SER A 79 9.04 -9.75 -8.31
CA SER A 79 9.15 -11.04 -9.00
C SER A 79 8.37 -12.15 -8.32
N THR A 80 7.98 -11.98 -7.05
CA THR A 80 7.26 -13.01 -6.30
C THR A 80 5.75 -12.88 -6.53
N VAL A 81 5.15 -13.87 -7.20
CA VAL A 81 3.70 -13.98 -7.38
C VAL A 81 3.06 -14.41 -6.06
N LYS A 82 2.50 -13.46 -5.31
CA LYS A 82 1.84 -13.73 -4.00
C LYS A 82 0.41 -14.28 -4.12
N THR A 83 -0.21 -14.07 -5.27
CA THR A 83 -1.56 -14.56 -5.58
C THR A 83 -1.58 -15.12 -6.99
N ASN A 84 -2.17 -16.31 -7.16
CA ASN A 84 -2.35 -16.91 -8.48
C ASN A 84 -3.41 -16.13 -9.28
N MET A 85 -2.97 -15.26 -10.18
CA MET A 85 -3.86 -14.44 -11.00
C MET A 85 -4.63 -15.20 -12.09
N ASP A 86 -4.50 -16.53 -12.18
CA ASP A 86 -5.35 -17.34 -13.07
C ASP A 86 -6.79 -17.35 -12.56
N HIS A 87 -6.97 -17.46 -11.24
CA HIS A 87 -8.27 -17.57 -10.57
C HIS A 87 -8.79 -16.26 -9.98
N TYR A 88 -7.90 -15.30 -9.76
CA TYR A 88 -8.23 -14.02 -9.12
C TYR A 88 -7.95 -12.87 -10.10
N ASP A 89 -8.86 -11.91 -10.20
CA ASP A 89 -8.66 -10.64 -10.91
C ASP A 89 -8.04 -9.59 -9.97
N ASP A 90 -8.42 -9.59 -8.68
CA ASP A 90 -7.73 -8.88 -7.62
C ASP A 90 -6.96 -9.85 -6.72
N GLY A 91 -5.65 -9.70 -6.71
CA GLY A 91 -4.73 -10.48 -5.90
C GLY A 91 -4.53 -9.97 -4.47
N GLY A 92 -5.02 -8.77 -4.16
CA GLY A 92 -4.85 -8.11 -2.87
C GLY A 92 -5.35 -6.67 -2.88
N VAL A 93 -5.18 -5.97 -1.75
CA VAL A 93 -5.44 -4.53 -1.64
C VAL A 93 -4.27 -3.84 -0.96
N MET A 94 -3.76 -2.77 -1.58
CA MET A 94 -2.81 -1.83 -0.99
C MET A 94 -3.56 -0.72 -0.25
N ALA A 95 -3.13 -0.39 0.96
CA ALA A 95 -3.73 0.70 1.74
C ALA A 95 -2.69 1.73 2.17
N LEU A 96 -3.11 2.98 2.20
CA LEU A 96 -2.44 4.08 2.89
C LEU A 96 -3.31 4.52 4.06
N VAL A 97 -2.79 4.42 5.28
CA VAL A 97 -3.51 4.78 6.51
C VAL A 97 -2.81 5.93 7.21
N CYS A 98 -3.59 6.80 7.86
CA CYS A 98 -3.02 7.82 8.73
C CYS A 98 -2.56 7.22 10.07
N ARG A 99 -1.80 8.01 10.84
CA ARG A 99 -1.36 7.67 12.21
C ARG A 99 -2.47 7.29 13.20
N HIS A 100 -3.74 7.57 12.90
CA HIS A 100 -4.90 7.18 13.71
C HIS A 100 -5.49 5.82 13.31
N ASN A 101 -4.83 5.09 12.41
CA ASN A 101 -5.29 3.80 11.87
C ASN A 101 -6.58 3.91 11.06
N VAL A 102 -6.77 5.05 10.38
CA VAL A 102 -7.91 5.31 9.48
C VAL A 102 -7.37 5.27 8.04
N PRO A 103 -7.98 4.48 7.13
CA PRO A 103 -7.59 4.47 5.73
C PRO A 103 -7.85 5.84 5.09
N LEU A 104 -6.86 6.31 4.34
CA LEU A 104 -6.97 7.50 3.51
C LEU A 104 -7.29 7.10 2.07
N PHE A 105 -6.50 6.18 1.51
CA PHE A 105 -6.65 5.72 0.13
C PHE A 105 -6.33 4.24 0.03
N LEU A 106 -6.93 3.58 -0.95
CA LEU A 106 -6.80 2.15 -1.24
C LEU A 106 -6.52 1.95 -2.73
N ALA A 107 -5.89 0.84 -3.11
CA ALA A 107 -5.74 0.43 -4.50
C ALA A 107 -5.82 -1.09 -4.60
N ASN A 108 -6.51 -1.60 -5.60
CA ASN A 108 -6.50 -3.04 -5.90
C ASN A 108 -5.12 -3.46 -6.41
N ILE A 109 -4.66 -4.62 -5.96
CA ILE A 109 -3.44 -5.26 -6.45
C ILE A 109 -3.85 -6.29 -7.49
N ASP A 110 -3.72 -5.93 -8.75
CA ASP A 110 -4.26 -6.66 -9.90
C ASP A 110 -3.17 -7.32 -10.78
N THR A 111 -1.90 -7.01 -10.49
CA THR A 111 -0.78 -7.45 -11.32
C THR A 111 0.41 -7.90 -10.45
N PRO A 112 1.08 -9.00 -10.84
CA PRO A 112 2.23 -9.53 -10.12
C PRO A 112 3.53 -8.76 -10.35
N GLY A 113 3.60 -7.84 -11.33
CA GLY A 113 4.82 -7.12 -11.74
C GLY A 113 5.29 -6.01 -10.79
N GLU A 114 5.37 -4.76 -11.29
CA GLU A 114 5.91 -3.59 -10.55
C GLU A 114 5.08 -3.27 -9.28
N GLN A 115 5.39 -3.93 -8.16
CA GLN A 115 4.65 -3.80 -6.90
C GLN A 115 4.77 -2.40 -6.29
N GLN A 116 5.85 -1.65 -6.60
CA GLN A 116 6.01 -0.30 -6.09
C GLN A 116 4.94 0.67 -6.64
N LYS A 117 4.30 0.34 -7.78
CA LYS A 117 3.28 1.22 -8.40
C LYS A 117 2.15 1.55 -7.44
N TYR A 118 1.71 0.61 -6.61
CA TYR A 118 0.59 0.82 -5.69
C TYR A 118 0.95 1.82 -4.59
N ALA A 119 2.08 1.62 -3.91
CA ALA A 119 2.55 2.54 -2.88
C ALA A 119 2.81 3.95 -3.46
N VAL A 120 3.47 4.03 -4.62
CA VAL A 120 3.75 5.30 -5.31
C VAL A 120 2.46 6.03 -5.69
N SER A 121 1.44 5.32 -6.18
CA SER A 121 0.15 5.91 -6.55
C SER A 121 -0.56 6.52 -5.34
N LEU A 122 -0.58 5.80 -4.22
CA LEU A 122 -1.19 6.28 -2.98
C LEU A 122 -0.47 7.51 -2.42
N ILE A 123 0.87 7.51 -2.47
CA ILE A 123 1.68 8.65 -2.06
C ILE A 123 1.42 9.84 -2.99
N GLU A 124 1.50 9.66 -4.31
CA GLU A 124 1.26 10.74 -5.28
C GLU A 124 -0.13 11.35 -5.08
N HIS A 125 -1.16 10.52 -4.93
CA HIS A 125 -2.52 10.99 -4.66
C HIS A 125 -2.62 11.76 -3.34
N LEU A 126 -2.00 11.26 -2.25
CA LEU A 126 -1.93 11.98 -0.98
C LEU A 126 -1.39 13.41 -1.18
N PHE A 127 -0.28 13.56 -1.89
CA PHE A 127 0.36 14.87 -2.10
C PHE A 127 -0.50 15.87 -2.88
N THR A 128 -1.52 15.44 -3.63
CA THR A 128 -2.49 16.34 -4.28
C THR A 128 -3.40 17.05 -3.28
N HIS A 129 -3.60 16.47 -2.10
CA HIS A 129 -4.45 17.01 -1.02
C HIS A 129 -3.66 17.81 0.02
N LEU A 130 -2.33 17.89 -0.11
CA LEU A 130 -1.47 18.50 0.90
C LEU A 130 -0.99 19.89 0.48
N PRO A 131 -0.80 20.82 1.45
CA PRO A 131 -0.13 22.07 1.20
C PRO A 131 1.27 21.84 0.58
N PRO A 132 1.76 22.74 -0.30
CA PRO A 132 3.07 22.61 -0.94
C PRO A 132 4.27 22.58 0.03
N THR A 133 4.09 23.02 1.27
CA THR A 133 5.12 23.06 2.31
C THR A 133 5.08 21.86 3.25
N ALA A 134 4.01 21.04 3.22
CA ALA A 134 3.84 19.94 4.16
C ALA A 134 4.87 18.83 3.92
N THR A 135 5.46 18.33 4.99
CA THR A 135 6.41 17.21 4.98
C THR A 135 5.72 15.92 5.37
N VAL A 136 6.04 14.82 4.69
CA VAL A 136 5.41 13.51 4.88
C VAL A 136 6.46 12.45 5.16
N THR A 137 6.27 11.70 6.24
CA THR A 137 6.96 10.43 6.44
C THR A 137 6.02 9.27 6.16
N VAL A 138 6.44 8.38 5.26
CA VAL A 138 5.73 7.13 4.94
C VAL A 138 6.43 5.97 5.63
N LEU A 139 5.70 5.24 6.47
CA LEU A 139 6.14 4.00 7.07
C LEU A 139 5.71 2.85 6.17
N TYR A 140 6.68 2.15 5.60
CA TYR A 140 6.48 1.10 4.60
C TYR A 140 7.49 -0.02 4.83
N ASP A 141 7.03 -1.27 4.78
CA ASP A 141 7.86 -2.46 4.97
C ASP A 141 9.11 -2.40 4.11
N VAL A 142 8.96 -2.17 2.80
CA VAL A 142 10.10 -2.01 1.88
C VAL A 142 10.43 -0.55 1.61
N GLY A 143 10.22 0.33 2.60
CA GLY A 143 10.49 1.75 2.52
C GLY A 143 11.95 2.08 2.17
N CYS A 144 12.91 1.27 2.63
CA CYS A 144 14.33 1.42 2.26
C CYS A 144 14.58 1.19 0.77
N VAL A 145 13.88 0.22 0.16
CA VAL A 145 13.98 -0.11 -1.26
C VAL A 145 13.33 0.98 -2.10
N LEU A 146 12.16 1.48 -1.69
CA LEU A 146 11.47 2.56 -2.39
C LEU A 146 12.22 3.90 -2.30
N ASP A 147 12.79 4.24 -1.13
CA ASP A 147 13.64 5.43 -0.96
C ASP A 147 14.85 5.35 -1.89
N ARG A 148 15.54 4.21 -1.95
CA ARG A 148 16.64 3.99 -2.91
C ARG A 148 16.16 4.18 -4.36
N SER A 149 15.02 3.59 -4.71
CA SER A 149 14.44 3.67 -6.05
C SER A 149 14.16 5.12 -6.49
N LEU A 150 13.62 5.93 -5.58
CA LEU A 150 13.33 7.36 -5.82
C LEU A 150 14.59 8.23 -5.93
N ASN A 151 15.69 7.82 -5.29
CA ASN A 151 16.98 8.49 -5.43
C ASN A 151 17.67 8.13 -6.75
N LEU A 152 17.44 6.92 -7.28
CA LEU A 152 18.05 6.45 -8.54
C LEU A 152 17.27 6.89 -9.78
N TYR A 153 15.93 6.94 -9.71
CA TYR A 153 15.06 7.15 -10.87
C TYR A 153 14.10 8.34 -10.68
N ASP A 154 13.65 8.96 -11.77
CA ASP A 154 12.65 10.03 -11.77
C ASP A 154 11.23 9.47 -11.70
N ILE A 155 10.91 8.75 -10.62
CA ILE A 155 9.58 8.14 -10.44
C ILE A 155 8.56 9.19 -9.95
N LEU A 156 8.91 9.99 -8.93
CA LEU A 156 8.07 11.08 -8.42
C LEU A 156 8.74 12.44 -8.70
N PRO A 157 7.95 13.51 -8.91
CA PRO A 157 8.49 14.84 -9.13
C PRO A 157 9.25 15.37 -7.91
N VAL A 158 10.21 16.28 -8.14
CA VAL A 158 11.04 16.89 -7.09
C VAL A 158 10.20 17.63 -6.04
N SER A 159 9.05 18.18 -6.44
CA SER A 159 8.08 18.82 -5.54
C SER A 159 7.51 17.88 -4.48
N ILE A 160 7.54 16.56 -4.71
CA ILE A 160 7.15 15.52 -3.75
C ILE A 160 8.39 14.99 -3.04
N THR A 161 9.41 14.56 -3.78
CA THR A 161 10.58 13.86 -3.20
C THR A 161 11.41 14.74 -2.26
N SER A 162 11.39 16.06 -2.41
CA SER A 162 12.05 17.00 -1.48
C SER A 162 11.39 17.08 -0.10
N ARG A 163 10.14 16.61 0.02
CA ARG A 163 9.31 16.69 1.24
C ARG A 163 8.86 15.32 1.75
N LEU A 164 9.33 14.27 1.09
CA LEU A 164 8.97 12.88 1.37
C LEU A 164 10.15 12.18 2.03
N ASP A 165 9.86 11.45 3.09
CA ASP A 165 10.82 10.65 3.83
C ASP A 165 10.23 9.26 4.12
N PHE A 166 11.10 8.27 4.27
CA PHE A 166 10.69 6.88 4.49
C PHE A 166 11.22 6.34 5.81
N GLY A 167 10.40 5.50 6.43
CA GLY A 167 10.77 4.59 7.50
C GLY A 167 10.13 3.22 7.27
N THR A 168 10.50 2.25 8.08
CA THR A 168 9.85 0.92 8.13
C THR A 168 8.96 0.86 9.36
N SER A 169 7.89 0.07 9.38
CA SER A 169 7.13 -0.10 10.63
C SER A 169 8.00 -0.69 11.74
N ALA A 170 7.69 -0.39 13.00
CA ALA A 170 8.51 -0.78 14.13
C ALA A 170 8.67 -2.29 14.27
N MET A 171 7.65 -3.10 13.94
CA MET A 171 7.78 -4.56 14.00
C MET A 171 8.50 -5.12 12.79
N HIS A 172 8.30 -4.54 11.59
CA HIS A 172 8.96 -5.02 10.38
C HIS A 172 10.42 -4.59 10.29
N THR A 173 10.85 -3.56 11.03
CA THR A 173 12.28 -3.16 11.01
C THR A 173 13.23 -4.31 11.33
N TYR A 174 12.88 -5.21 12.25
CA TYR A 174 13.77 -6.28 12.70
C TYR A 174 14.10 -7.33 11.62
N VAL A 175 13.33 -7.41 10.54
CA VAL A 175 13.62 -8.31 9.42
C VAL A 175 14.53 -7.66 8.36
N HIS A 176 14.89 -6.39 8.51
CA HIS A 176 15.87 -5.72 7.66
C HIS A 176 17.30 -5.91 8.13
N GLN A 177 18.24 -5.63 7.24
CA GLN A 177 19.67 -5.53 7.56
C GLN A 177 19.95 -4.48 8.64
N TRP A 178 20.99 -4.72 9.44
CA TRP A 178 21.31 -3.90 10.61
C TRP A 178 21.46 -2.40 10.31
N SER A 179 22.06 -2.03 9.18
CA SER A 179 22.17 -0.64 8.75
C SER A 179 20.80 -0.01 8.45
N CYS A 180 19.90 -0.76 7.79
CA CYS A 180 18.52 -0.35 7.56
C CYS A 180 17.74 -0.21 8.86
N GLN A 181 17.96 -1.09 9.85
CA GLN A 181 17.35 -0.97 11.17
C GLN A 181 17.71 0.35 11.84
N ILE A 182 18.97 0.79 11.79
CA ILE A 182 19.38 2.04 12.43
C ILE A 182 18.77 3.26 11.72
N VAL A 183 18.74 3.23 10.39
CA VAL A 183 18.36 4.40 9.57
C VAL A 183 16.85 4.53 9.38
N TYR A 184 16.13 3.43 9.18
CA TYR A 184 14.70 3.43 8.85
C TYR A 184 13.79 3.10 10.04
N ASN A 185 14.30 2.69 11.21
CA ASN A 185 13.46 2.39 12.37
C ASN A 185 12.90 3.67 13.02
N PRO A 186 11.56 3.80 13.11
CA PRO A 186 10.89 5.00 13.60
C PRO A 186 11.14 5.26 15.09
N ARG A 187 11.54 4.24 15.86
CA ARG A 187 11.91 4.37 17.29
C ARG A 187 13.33 4.88 17.50
N ILE A 188 14.20 4.75 16.50
CA ILE A 188 15.61 5.15 16.60
C ILE A 188 15.82 6.53 15.97
N ARG A 189 15.20 6.79 14.82
CA ARG A 189 15.40 8.03 14.07
C ARG A 189 14.53 9.17 14.59
N LYS A 190 14.97 10.40 14.34
CA LYS A 190 14.15 11.60 14.55
C LYS A 190 13.12 11.72 13.42
N GLY A 191 11.94 12.25 13.75
CA GLY A 191 10.91 12.57 12.74
C GLY A 191 9.54 11.94 13.05
N PRO A 192 9.43 10.60 13.09
CA PRO A 192 8.16 9.88 13.24
C PRO A 192 7.50 9.99 14.63
N GLY A 193 8.19 10.55 15.63
CA GLY A 193 7.66 10.64 16.99
C GLY A 193 7.44 9.25 17.60
N LEU A 194 6.26 9.01 18.17
CA LEU A 194 5.88 7.71 18.78
C LEU A 194 5.08 6.81 17.81
N SER A 195 5.03 7.14 16.52
CA SER A 195 4.33 6.31 15.53
C SER A 195 5.08 5.00 15.30
N ASP A 196 4.38 3.88 15.50
CA ASP A 196 4.94 2.55 15.23
C ASP A 196 4.78 2.09 13.79
N GLY A 197 3.89 2.70 13.00
CA GLY A 197 3.65 2.31 11.61
C GLY A 197 2.79 1.06 11.45
N GLU A 198 2.33 0.44 12.53
CA GLU A 198 1.53 -0.79 12.54
C GLU A 198 0.04 -0.51 12.25
N GLY A 199 -0.27 0.65 11.68
CA GLY A 199 -1.64 1.09 11.48
C GLY A 199 -2.35 0.31 10.38
N VAL A 200 -1.60 -0.15 9.38
CA VAL A 200 -2.13 -0.87 8.24
C VAL A 200 -2.52 -2.30 8.66
N GLU A 201 -1.72 -2.94 9.50
CA GLU A 201 -1.97 -4.26 10.09
C GLU A 201 -3.20 -4.24 11.01
N ARG A 202 -3.36 -3.18 11.81
CA ARG A 202 -4.57 -2.97 12.64
C ARG A 202 -5.80 -2.80 11.78
N PHE A 203 -5.67 -2.05 10.70
CA PHE A 203 -6.73 -1.86 9.73
C PHE A 203 -7.11 -3.20 9.07
N TRP A 204 -6.14 -3.98 8.59
CA TRP A 204 -6.37 -5.33 8.06
C TRP A 204 -7.03 -6.27 9.05
N SER A 205 -6.62 -6.23 10.32
CA SER A 205 -7.23 -7.02 11.39
C SER A 205 -8.73 -6.73 11.54
N ARG A 206 -9.13 -5.45 11.46
CA ARG A 206 -10.55 -5.04 11.50
C ARG A 206 -11.34 -5.54 10.29
N LEU A 207 -10.72 -5.58 9.12
CA LEU A 207 -11.37 -6.04 7.88
C LEU A 207 -11.31 -7.57 7.69
N ARG A 208 -10.72 -8.32 8.63
CA ARG A 208 -10.51 -9.77 8.49
C ARG A 208 -11.80 -10.55 8.22
N LYS A 209 -12.91 -10.15 8.87
CA LYS A 209 -14.22 -10.80 8.67
C LYS A 209 -14.78 -10.59 7.26
N MET A 210 -14.31 -9.57 6.54
CA MET A 210 -14.73 -9.30 5.17
C MET A 210 -13.97 -10.12 4.13
N ILE A 211 -12.86 -10.78 4.49
CA ILE A 211 -12.06 -11.59 3.55
C ILE A 211 -12.93 -12.64 2.84
N GLY A 212 -13.78 -13.35 3.58
CA GLY A 212 -14.66 -14.34 2.98
C GLY A 212 -15.65 -13.72 1.99
N VAL A 213 -16.16 -12.52 2.32
CA VAL A 213 -17.09 -11.78 1.46
C VAL A 213 -16.39 -11.28 0.20
N THR A 214 -15.18 -10.72 0.29
CA THR A 214 -14.45 -10.22 -0.88
C THR A 214 -14.10 -11.32 -1.88
N TRP A 215 -13.97 -12.58 -1.43
CA TRP A 215 -13.63 -13.71 -2.31
C TRP A 215 -14.80 -14.18 -3.19
N VAL A 216 -16.03 -14.02 -2.71
CA VAL A 216 -17.23 -14.63 -3.32
C VAL A 216 -18.34 -13.64 -3.62
N SER A 217 -18.25 -12.42 -3.06
CA SER A 217 -19.13 -11.33 -3.48
C SER A 217 -18.73 -10.95 -4.88
N ALA A 218 -19.70 -10.58 -5.70
CA ALA A 218 -19.46 -10.05 -7.03
C ALA A 218 -18.67 -8.70 -7.03
N VAL A 219 -18.18 -8.25 -5.87
CA VAL A 219 -17.63 -6.91 -5.72
C VAL A 219 -16.11 -6.98 -5.78
N CYS A 220 -15.57 -6.44 -6.88
CA CYS A 220 -14.16 -6.14 -7.13
C CYS A 220 -13.58 -5.06 -6.17
N CYS A 221 -14.30 -4.62 -5.14
CA CYS A 221 -13.91 -3.54 -4.23
C CYS A 221 -14.35 -3.84 -2.80
N ILE A 222 -13.42 -3.72 -1.85
CA ILE A 222 -13.77 -3.79 -0.42
C ILE A 222 -14.64 -2.59 -0.06
N PHE A 223 -15.85 -2.82 0.43
CA PHE A 223 -16.67 -1.75 1.00
C PHE A 223 -16.06 -1.25 2.29
N ILE A 224 -15.47 -0.07 2.24
CA ILE A 224 -15.18 0.71 3.43
C ILE A 224 -16.06 1.93 3.37
N LYS A 225 -17.33 1.77 3.77
CA LYS A 225 -18.07 2.91 4.30
C LYS A 225 -17.26 3.41 5.51
N SER A 226 -17.17 4.71 5.71
CA SER A 226 -16.52 5.30 6.88
C SER A 226 -17.20 4.72 8.13
N PHE A 227 -16.65 3.65 8.71
CA PHE A 227 -17.19 2.98 9.87
C PHE A 227 -16.41 3.47 11.08
N PRO A 228 -16.96 4.42 11.87
CA PRO A 228 -16.25 4.97 13.02
C PRO A 228 -16.00 3.92 14.12
N ASN A 229 -16.72 2.78 14.14
CA ASN A 229 -16.64 1.78 15.22
C ASN A 229 -16.70 0.32 14.71
N ALA A 230 -16.17 -0.61 15.51
CA ALA A 230 -16.11 -2.05 15.19
C ALA A 230 -17.47 -2.76 15.11
N GLU A 231 -18.52 -2.21 15.73
CA GLU A 231 -19.88 -2.77 15.73
C GLU A 231 -20.57 -2.62 14.37
N SER A 232 -20.27 -1.58 13.59
CA SER A 232 -20.89 -1.37 12.28
C SER A 232 -20.33 -2.28 11.18
N VAL A 233 -19.18 -2.93 11.44
CA VAL A 233 -18.60 -3.93 10.51
C VAL A 233 -19.35 -5.25 10.61
N SER A 234 -19.89 -5.64 11.78
CA SER A 234 -20.71 -6.85 11.89
C SER A 234 -22.07 -6.67 11.24
N SER A 235 -22.71 -5.50 11.41
CA SER A 235 -23.99 -5.20 10.77
C SER A 235 -23.87 -5.13 9.24
N ALA A 236 -22.76 -4.59 8.72
CA ALA A 236 -22.51 -4.59 7.28
C ALA A 236 -22.26 -6.00 6.72
N ALA A 237 -21.58 -6.88 7.47
CA ALA A 237 -21.42 -8.29 7.08
C ALA A 237 -22.76 -9.05 7.05
N GLU A 238 -23.66 -8.75 8.00
CA GLU A 238 -25.02 -9.30 8.03
C GLU A 238 -25.90 -8.75 6.87
N GLU A 239 -25.84 -7.44 6.59
CA GLU A 239 -26.53 -6.84 5.44
C GLU A 239 -25.99 -7.38 4.10
N SER A 240 -24.67 -7.59 3.99
CA SER A 240 -24.04 -8.17 2.79
C SER A 240 -24.41 -9.63 2.60
N GLY A 241 -24.58 -10.38 3.69
CA GLY A 241 -25.04 -11.77 3.67
C GLY A 241 -26.50 -11.95 3.23
N CYS A 242 -27.30 -10.89 3.24
CA CYS A 242 -28.69 -10.93 2.75
C CYS A 242 -28.78 -10.96 1.21
N TRP A 243 -27.70 -10.61 0.50
CA TRP A 243 -27.64 -10.61 -0.97
C TRP A 243 -27.17 -11.93 -1.58
N THR A 244 -26.81 -12.93 -0.76
CA THR A 244 -26.36 -14.25 -1.23
C THR A 244 -27.49 -15.25 -1.51
N ASP A 245 -28.74 -14.90 -1.17
CA ASP A 245 -29.89 -15.75 -1.46
C ASP A 245 -30.33 -15.57 -2.92
N LYS A 246 -29.78 -16.41 -3.81
CA LYS A 246 -30.39 -16.61 -5.14
C LYS A 246 -31.79 -17.21 -4.95
N PRO A 247 -32.84 -16.69 -5.60
CA PRO A 247 -34.11 -17.40 -5.66
C PRO A 247 -33.90 -18.69 -6.46
N ALA A 248 -34.20 -19.83 -5.84
CA ALA A 248 -34.22 -21.11 -6.52
C ALA A 248 -35.26 -21.09 -7.64
N GLN A 249 -34.83 -21.35 -8.87
CA GLN A 249 -35.66 -21.85 -9.97
C GLN A 249 -35.17 -23.25 -10.33
#